data_AF-A0A399EUI6-F1
#
_entry.id   AF-A0A399EUI6-F1
#
_cell.length_a   1.000
_cell.length_b   1.000
_cell.length_c   1.000
_cell.angle_alpha   90.00
_cell.angle_beta   90.00
_cell.angle_gamma   90.00
#
_symmetry.space_group_name_H-M   'P 1'
#
loop_
_entity.id
_entity.type
_entity.pdbx_description
1 polymer ?
#
loop_
_entity_poly.entity_id
_entity_poly.type
_entity_poly.pdbx_seq_one_letter_code
_entity_poly.pdbx_strand_id
1 'polypeptide(L)'
;MEALKQMGIALLEMLLLLGLVGFVVWAINASRPLSLPLRQQHERLGRALAELRRQSRRHPHLREPLQQVRAYGRNLYKLFPKLTELERLCTTPGLDYHTRTEVSARYTSLDTTLDQGIAYIERLGAELALVEGKGEPPALADLPQHLIALREALHPPSIHQG
;
A
#
# COMPACT_ATOMS: atom_id res chain seq x y z
N MET A 1 -18.42 39.26 -35.00
CA MET A 1 -18.22 39.02 -33.55
C MET A 1 -18.85 37.71 -33.06
N GLU A 2 -19.94 37.22 -33.67
CA GLU A 2 -20.58 35.96 -33.23
C GLU A 2 -19.77 34.69 -33.52
N ALA A 3 -19.07 34.62 -34.65
CA ALA A 3 -18.24 33.46 -35.01
C ALA A 3 -17.09 33.20 -34.02
N LEU A 4 -16.47 34.26 -33.47
CA LEU A 4 -15.40 34.13 -32.47
C LEU A 4 -15.93 33.59 -31.13
N LYS A 5 -17.17 33.95 -30.78
CA LYS A 5 -17.85 33.52 -29.55
C LYS A 5 -18.31 32.06 -29.65
N GLN A 6 -18.83 31.64 -30.80
CA GLN A 6 -19.19 30.25 -31.07
C GLN A 6 -17.97 29.32 -31.07
N MET A 7 -16.85 29.77 -31.65
CA MET A 7 -15.61 29.01 -31.67
C MET A 7 -15.01 28.82 -30.26
N GLY A 8 -15.13 29.84 -29.40
CA GLY A 8 -14.71 29.75 -28.00
C GLY A 8 -15.55 28.78 -27.16
N ILE A 9 -16.87 28.71 -27.41
CA ILE A 9 -17.78 27.77 -26.73
C ILE A 9 -17.49 26.34 -27.17
N ALA A 10 -17.31 26.09 -28.46
CA ALA A 10 -16.99 24.76 -28.99
C ALA A 10 -15.64 24.23 -28.46
N LEU A 11 -14.63 25.10 -28.31
CA LEU A 11 -13.34 24.72 -27.74
C LEU A 11 -13.46 24.37 -26.24
N LEU A 12 -14.25 25.12 -25.48
CA LEU A 12 -14.50 24.86 -24.06
C LEU A 12 -15.24 23.53 -23.86
N GLU A 13 -16.27 23.27 -24.67
CA GLU A 13 -16.99 21.98 -24.66
C GLU A 13 -16.06 20.81 -24.99
N MET A 14 -15.17 20.96 -25.98
CA MET A 14 -14.22 19.92 -26.34
C MET A 14 -13.24 19.63 -25.21
N LEU A 15 -12.74 20.66 -24.51
CA LEU A 15 -11.87 20.51 -23.33
C LEU A 15 -12.60 19.86 -22.14
N LEU A 16 -13.87 20.20 -21.92
CA LEU A 16 -14.70 19.58 -20.88
C LEU A 16 -14.95 18.10 -21.18
N LEU A 17 -15.24 17.75 -22.42
CA LEU A 17 -15.39 16.37 -22.84
C LEU A 17 -14.08 15.59 -22.69
N LEU A 18 -12.94 16.20 -23.03
CA LEU A 18 -11.63 15.57 -22.85
C LEU A 18 -11.30 15.35 -21.37
N GLY A 19 -11.60 16.34 -20.52
CA GLY A 19 -11.45 16.24 -19.08
C GLY A 19 -12.38 15.19 -18.46
N LEU A 20 -13.61 15.09 -18.93
CA LEU A 20 -14.58 14.08 -18.50
C LEU A 20 -14.13 12.68 -18.90
N VAL A 21 -13.66 12.48 -20.14
CA VAL A 21 -13.12 11.20 -20.61
C VAL A 21 -11.87 10.83 -19.82
N GLY A 22 -10.96 11.79 -19.58
CA GLY A 22 -9.78 11.58 -18.74
C GLY A 22 -10.15 11.18 -17.31
N PHE A 23 -11.17 11.82 -16.72
CA PHE A 23 -11.68 11.50 -15.39
C PHE A 23 -12.36 10.13 -15.35
N VAL A 24 -13.13 9.77 -16.37
CA VAL A 24 -13.80 8.46 -16.48
C VAL A 24 -12.78 7.34 -16.67
N VAL A 25 -11.78 7.52 -17.53
CA VAL A 25 -10.67 6.57 -17.70
C VAL A 25 -9.88 6.43 -16.40
N TRP A 26 -9.59 7.54 -15.72
CA TRP A 26 -8.93 7.53 -14.42
C TRP A 26 -9.77 6.80 -13.36
N ALA A 27 -11.06 7.09 -13.26
CA ALA A 27 -11.96 6.46 -12.30
C ALA A 27 -12.11 4.95 -12.56
N ILE A 28 -12.26 4.54 -13.82
CA ILE A 28 -12.34 3.12 -14.21
C ILE A 28 -11.01 2.40 -13.95
N ASN A 29 -9.88 3.04 -14.24
CA ASN A 29 -8.55 2.46 -14.00
C ASN A 29 -8.22 2.38 -12.50
N ALA A 30 -8.67 3.36 -11.70
CA ALA A 30 -8.58 3.32 -10.24
C ALA A 30 -9.55 2.30 -9.60
N SER A 31 -10.63 1.94 -10.31
CA SER A 31 -11.67 1.01 -9.81
C SER A 31 -11.43 -0.44 -10.21
N ARG A 32 -10.30 -0.79 -10.84
CA ARG A 32 -10.02 -2.20 -11.12
C ARG A 32 -9.86 -2.95 -9.80
N PRO A 33 -10.64 -4.02 -9.58
CA PRO A 33 -10.64 -4.69 -8.31
C PRO A 33 -9.26 -5.36 -8.11
N LEU A 34 -8.71 -5.25 -6.90
CA LEU A 34 -7.43 -5.87 -6.53
C LEU A 34 -7.40 -7.33 -7.03
N SER A 35 -6.25 -7.81 -7.45
CA SER A 35 -6.06 -9.23 -7.71
C SER A 35 -6.43 -10.06 -6.47
N LEU A 36 -6.87 -11.31 -6.68
CA LEU A 36 -7.29 -12.20 -5.60
C LEU A 36 -6.24 -12.32 -4.46
N PRO A 37 -4.94 -12.47 -4.74
CA PRO A 37 -3.92 -12.54 -3.68
C PRO A 37 -3.83 -11.23 -2.90
N LEU A 38 -3.90 -10.10 -3.60
CA LEU A 38 -3.77 -8.78 -3.01
C LEU A 38 -5.01 -8.41 -2.17
N ARG A 39 -6.21 -8.87 -2.54
CA ARG A 39 -7.41 -8.79 -1.68
C ARG A 39 -7.25 -9.59 -0.40
N GLN A 40 -6.75 -10.82 -0.49
CA GLN A 40 -6.53 -11.67 0.68
C GLN A 40 -5.55 -11.03 1.66
N GLN A 41 -4.45 -10.46 1.16
CA GLN A 41 -3.50 -9.72 2.00
C GLN A 41 -4.13 -8.47 2.64
N HIS A 42 -4.98 -7.74 1.93
CA HIS A 42 -5.71 -6.59 2.47
C HIS A 42 -6.62 -7.00 3.64
N GLU A 43 -7.41 -8.06 3.45
CA GLU A 43 -8.27 -8.62 4.50
C GLU A 43 -7.47 -9.18 5.67
N ARG A 44 -6.34 -9.83 5.41
CA ARG A 44 -5.42 -10.36 6.42
C ARG A 44 -4.84 -9.24 7.28
N LEU A 45 -4.35 -8.16 6.67
CA LEU A 45 -3.88 -6.96 7.39
C LEU A 45 -5.00 -6.33 8.22
N GLY A 46 -6.21 -6.21 7.66
CA GLY A 46 -7.38 -5.69 8.36
C GLY A 46 -7.73 -6.49 9.61
N ARG A 47 -7.76 -7.82 9.50
CA ARG A 47 -7.99 -8.75 10.62
C ARG A 47 -6.89 -8.65 11.68
N ALA A 48 -5.62 -8.66 11.27
CA ALA A 48 -4.48 -8.57 12.18
C ALA A 48 -4.51 -7.26 13.00
N LEU A 49 -4.79 -6.12 12.35
CA LEU A 49 -4.92 -4.83 13.03
C LEU A 49 -6.14 -4.74 13.95
N ALA A 50 -7.25 -5.36 13.57
CA ALA A 50 -8.44 -5.44 14.41
C ALA A 50 -8.16 -6.24 15.68
N GLU A 51 -7.47 -7.37 15.55
CA GLU A 51 -7.08 -8.21 16.68
C GLU A 51 -6.07 -7.50 17.59
N LEU A 52 -5.02 -6.89 17.02
CA LEU A 52 -4.06 -6.06 17.76
C LEU A 52 -4.78 -4.95 18.55
N ARG A 53 -5.77 -4.29 17.95
CA ARG A 53 -6.58 -3.25 18.62
C ARG A 53 -7.38 -3.84 19.78
N ARG A 54 -7.98 -5.02 19.64
CA ARG A 54 -8.73 -5.69 20.72
C ARG A 54 -7.80 -6.00 21.90
N GLN A 55 -6.63 -6.56 21.61
CA GLN A 55 -5.66 -6.96 22.64
C GLN A 55 -4.97 -5.77 23.31
N SER A 56 -4.72 -4.68 22.58
CA SER A 56 -4.16 -3.45 23.14
C SER A 56 -4.98 -2.89 24.31
N ARG A 57 -6.29 -3.17 24.36
CA ARG A 57 -7.17 -2.77 25.48
C ARG A 57 -6.87 -3.52 26.77
N ARG A 58 -6.33 -4.75 26.67
CA ARG A 58 -5.91 -5.57 27.81
C ARG A 58 -4.52 -5.19 28.33
N HIS A 59 -3.74 -4.49 27.50
CA HIS A 59 -2.35 -4.13 27.79
C HIS A 59 -2.13 -2.60 27.76
N PRO A 60 -2.70 -1.85 28.72
CA PRO A 60 -2.62 -0.38 28.73
C PRO A 60 -1.18 0.15 28.91
N HIS A 61 -0.30 -0.65 29.53
CA HIS A 61 1.11 -0.31 29.71
C HIS A 61 1.90 -0.29 28.38
N LEU A 62 1.42 -0.99 27.34
CA LEU A 62 2.02 -1.03 26.00
C LEU A 62 1.36 -0.04 25.03
N ARG A 63 0.61 0.94 25.53
CA ARG A 63 -0.18 1.84 24.66
C ARG A 63 0.65 2.56 23.61
N GLU A 64 1.80 3.10 24.01
CA GLU A 64 2.72 3.83 23.13
C GLU A 64 3.36 2.93 22.06
N PRO A 65 4.04 1.81 22.42
CA PRO A 65 4.61 0.93 21.40
C PRO A 65 3.54 0.37 20.45
N LEU A 66 2.36 -0.01 20.96
CA LEU A 66 1.25 -0.47 20.11
C LEU A 66 0.63 0.65 19.26
N GLN A 67 0.81 1.92 19.60
CA GLN A 67 0.46 3.03 18.71
C GLN A 67 1.43 3.12 17.52
N GLN A 68 2.73 2.88 17.75
CA GLN A 68 3.71 2.83 16.67
C GLN A 68 3.45 1.66 15.72
N VAL A 69 3.15 0.46 16.25
CA VAL A 69 2.75 -0.70 15.43
C VAL A 69 1.50 -0.42 14.60
N ARG A 70 0.50 0.27 15.17
CA ARG A 70 -0.69 0.69 14.40
C ARG A 70 -0.37 1.72 13.32
N ALA A 71 0.60 2.61 13.56
CA ALA A 71 1.10 3.52 12.52
C ALA A 71 1.83 2.74 11.41
N TYR A 72 2.64 1.76 11.79
CA TYR A 72 3.30 0.84 10.87
C TYR A 72 2.29 0.10 9.97
N GLY A 73 1.28 -0.56 10.55
CA GLY A 73 0.26 -1.26 9.76
C GLY A 73 -0.58 -0.32 8.88
N ARG A 74 -0.82 0.93 9.31
CA ARG A 74 -1.42 1.96 8.43
C ARG A 74 -0.50 2.32 7.26
N ASN A 75 0.80 2.35 7.47
CA ASN A 75 1.76 2.60 6.40
C ASN A 75 1.91 1.40 5.45
N LEU A 76 1.71 0.15 5.91
CA LEU A 76 1.64 -1.02 5.02
C LEU A 76 0.52 -0.86 3.98
N TYR A 77 -0.61 -0.21 4.31
CA TYR A 77 -1.66 0.03 3.33
C TYR A 77 -1.21 0.87 2.12
N LYS A 78 -0.12 1.63 2.25
CA LYS A 78 0.45 2.42 1.14
C LYS A 78 1.14 1.54 0.08
N LEU A 79 1.39 0.26 0.37
CA LEU A 79 1.97 -0.68 -0.58
C LEU A 79 0.93 -1.20 -1.60
N PHE A 80 -0.35 -1.34 -1.21
CA PHE A 80 -1.42 -1.82 -2.11
C PHE A 80 -1.55 -1.02 -3.43
N PRO A 81 -1.62 0.33 -3.43
CA PRO A 81 -1.71 1.06 -4.69
C PRO A 81 -0.47 0.87 -5.57
N LYS A 82 0.72 0.79 -4.97
CA LYS A 82 1.99 0.54 -5.70
C LYS A 82 2.01 -0.86 -6.31
N LEU A 83 1.59 -1.88 -5.56
CA LEU A 83 1.50 -3.26 -6.04
C LEU A 83 0.49 -3.39 -7.18
N THR A 84 -0.67 -2.72 -7.06
CA THR A 84 -1.69 -2.69 -8.11
C THR A 84 -1.16 -2.04 -9.40
N GLU A 85 -0.39 -0.96 -9.27
CA GLU A 85 0.24 -0.30 -10.41
C GLU A 85 1.28 -1.19 -11.11
N LEU A 86 2.16 -1.84 -10.34
CA LEU A 86 3.16 -2.75 -10.88
C LEU A 86 2.54 -3.98 -11.53
N GLU A 87 1.50 -4.56 -10.94
CA GLU A 87 0.73 -5.67 -11.53
C GLU A 87 0.13 -5.26 -12.89
N ARG A 88 -0.42 -4.04 -12.97
CA ARG A 88 -0.92 -3.48 -14.24
C ARG A 88 0.20 -3.35 -15.28
N LEU A 89 1.37 -2.86 -14.88
CA LEU A 89 2.52 -2.72 -15.78
C LEU A 89 3.01 -4.08 -16.29
N CYS A 90 3.05 -5.11 -15.43
CA CYS A 90 3.39 -6.48 -15.84
C CYS A 90 2.46 -7.03 -16.93
N THR A 91 1.17 -6.70 -16.88
CA THR A 91 0.17 -7.14 -17.87
C THR A 91 0.09 -6.23 -19.12
N THR A 92 0.82 -5.12 -19.15
CA THR A 92 0.76 -4.18 -20.26
C THR A 92 1.56 -4.71 -21.46
N PRO A 93 0.93 -4.89 -22.63
CA PRO A 93 1.64 -5.35 -23.83
C PRO A 93 2.61 -4.27 -24.32
N GLY A 94 3.74 -4.68 -24.91
CA GLY A 94 4.73 -3.75 -25.48
C GLY A 94 5.80 -3.24 -24.53
N LEU A 95 5.82 -3.65 -23.25
CA LEU A 95 6.99 -3.44 -22.39
C LEU A 95 8.19 -4.23 -22.92
N ASP A 96 9.36 -3.58 -22.96
CA ASP A 96 10.62 -4.25 -23.24
C ASP A 96 10.97 -5.26 -22.13
N TYR A 97 11.85 -6.21 -22.46
CA TYR A 97 12.22 -7.29 -21.56
C TYR A 97 12.90 -6.81 -20.27
N HIS A 98 13.75 -5.79 -20.36
CA HIS A 98 14.49 -5.25 -19.22
C HIS A 98 13.53 -4.56 -18.24
N THR A 99 12.70 -3.65 -18.74
CA THR A 99 11.68 -2.97 -17.93
C THR A 99 10.70 -3.98 -17.32
N ARG A 100 10.29 -5.02 -18.05
CA ARG A 100 9.44 -6.07 -17.49
C ARG A 100 10.12 -6.80 -16.33
N THR A 101 11.42 -7.08 -16.46
CA THR A 101 12.21 -7.75 -15.41
C THR A 101 12.31 -6.86 -14.17
N GLU A 102 12.60 -5.57 -14.33
CA GLU A 102 12.69 -4.62 -13.21
C GLU A 102 11.35 -4.42 -12.51
N VAL A 103 10.25 -4.27 -13.26
CA VAL A 103 8.89 -4.16 -12.70
C VAL A 103 8.52 -5.42 -11.93
N SER A 104 8.83 -6.61 -12.48
CA SER A 104 8.57 -7.88 -11.80
C SER A 104 9.40 -8.01 -10.51
N ALA A 105 10.69 -7.67 -10.55
CA ALA A 105 11.55 -7.70 -9.37
C ALA A 105 11.04 -6.72 -8.29
N ARG A 106 10.61 -5.53 -8.71
CA ARG A 106 10.04 -4.54 -7.80
C ARG A 106 8.72 -5.02 -7.19
N TYR A 107 7.85 -5.63 -7.98
CA TYR A 107 6.59 -6.21 -7.50
C TYR A 107 6.88 -7.25 -6.41
N THR A 108 7.74 -8.23 -6.69
CA THR A 108 8.10 -9.29 -5.74
C THR A 108 8.69 -8.74 -4.44
N SER A 109 9.55 -7.72 -4.53
CA SER A 109 10.14 -7.06 -3.36
C SER A 109 9.08 -6.37 -2.48
N LEU A 110 8.13 -5.64 -3.09
CA LEU A 110 7.05 -4.99 -2.36
C LEU A 110 6.07 -5.99 -1.75
N ASP A 111 5.74 -7.06 -2.49
CA ASP A 111 4.83 -8.12 -2.04
C ASP A 111 5.43 -8.86 -0.84
N THR A 112 6.71 -9.22 -0.92
CA THR A 112 7.47 -9.82 0.20
C THR A 112 7.47 -8.91 1.43
N THR A 113 7.70 -7.60 1.25
CA THR A 113 7.68 -6.64 2.37
C THR A 113 6.31 -6.54 3.01
N LEU A 114 5.25 -6.55 2.20
CA LEU A 114 3.87 -6.53 2.67
C LEU A 114 3.53 -7.79 3.46
N ASP A 115 3.83 -8.97 2.92
CA ASP A 115 3.56 -10.25 3.58
C ASP A 115 4.31 -10.37 4.93
N GLN A 116 5.61 -10.05 4.93
CA GLN A 116 6.41 -10.03 6.17
C GLN A 116 5.85 -9.05 7.21
N GLY A 117 5.41 -7.87 6.77
CA GLY A 117 4.81 -6.88 7.66
C GLY A 117 3.46 -7.31 8.23
N ILE A 118 2.65 -8.02 7.46
CA ILE A 118 1.40 -8.61 7.94
C ILE A 118 1.69 -9.72 8.94
N ALA A 119 2.59 -10.64 8.60
CA ALA A 119 3.00 -11.76 9.46
C ALA A 119 3.56 -11.26 10.80
N TYR A 120 4.31 -10.16 10.77
CA TYR A 120 4.79 -9.48 11.97
C TYR A 120 3.63 -9.02 12.89
N ILE A 121 2.63 -8.33 12.33
CA ILE A 121 1.48 -7.84 13.12
C ILE A 121 0.66 -9.01 13.68
N GLU A 122 0.49 -10.07 12.89
CA GLU A 122 -0.19 -11.30 13.33
C GLU A 122 0.56 -11.98 14.48
N ARG A 123 1.88 -12.13 14.36
CA ARG A 123 2.73 -12.69 15.41
C ARG A 123 2.66 -11.86 16.68
N LEU A 124 2.80 -10.53 16.58
CA LEU A 124 2.68 -9.65 17.73
C LEU A 124 1.29 -9.76 18.38
N GLY A 125 0.24 -9.87 17.59
CA GLY A 125 -1.11 -10.14 18.10
C GLY A 125 -1.20 -11.49 18.84
N ALA A 126 -0.60 -12.55 18.30
CA ALA A 126 -0.55 -13.83 18.99
C ALA A 126 0.22 -13.74 20.32
N GLU A 127 1.39 -13.08 20.33
CA GLU A 127 2.20 -12.91 21.53
C GLU A 127 1.48 -12.07 22.60
N LEU A 128 0.81 -10.98 22.23
CA LEU A 128 -0.01 -10.19 23.16
C LEU A 128 -1.16 -10.98 23.78
N ALA A 129 -1.67 -12.00 23.11
CA ALA A 129 -2.68 -12.90 23.68
C ALA A 129 -2.10 -13.84 24.75
N LEU A 130 -0.80 -14.15 24.65
CA LEU A 130 -0.09 -15.06 25.55
C LEU A 130 0.61 -14.34 26.72
N VAL A 131 0.92 -13.06 26.55
CA VAL A 131 1.55 -12.25 27.60
C VAL A 131 0.57 -12.03 28.76
N GLU A 132 0.98 -12.46 29.95
CA GLU A 132 0.28 -12.20 31.22
C GLU A 132 0.96 -11.05 31.99
N GLY A 133 0.15 -10.22 32.66
CA GLY A 133 0.65 -9.16 33.54
C GLY A 133 1.30 -7.98 32.80
N LYS A 134 2.56 -7.65 33.15
CA LYS A 134 3.33 -6.52 32.61
C LYS A 134 4.46 -6.96 31.66
N GLY A 135 4.39 -8.18 31.15
CA GLY A 135 5.38 -8.66 30.18
C GLY A 135 5.31 -7.86 28.89
N GLU A 136 6.44 -7.74 28.20
CA GLU A 136 6.50 -7.16 26.86
C GLU A 136 6.61 -8.30 25.84
N PRO A 137 5.76 -8.34 24.79
CA PRO A 137 5.88 -9.35 23.73
C PRO A 137 7.22 -9.17 22.98
N PRO A 138 8.01 -10.24 22.78
CA PRO A 138 9.29 -10.18 22.09
C PRO A 138 9.25 -9.48 20.72
N ALA A 139 8.16 -9.65 19.97
CA ALA A 139 7.99 -9.03 18.66
C ALA A 139 7.98 -7.48 18.70
N LEU A 140 7.78 -6.83 19.85
CA LEU A 140 7.93 -5.37 19.90
C LEU A 140 9.36 -4.90 19.61
N ALA A 141 10.37 -5.71 19.96
CA ALA A 141 11.77 -5.41 19.67
C ALA A 141 12.08 -5.41 18.16
N ASP A 142 11.30 -6.13 17.36
CA ASP A 142 11.51 -6.27 15.91
C ASP A 142 10.94 -5.06 15.11
N LEU A 143 10.12 -4.21 15.73
CA LEU A 143 9.46 -3.08 15.06
C LEU A 143 10.42 -2.15 14.28
N PRO A 144 11.59 -1.75 14.82
CA PRO A 144 12.52 -0.89 14.10
C PRO A 144 13.00 -1.48 12.76
N GLN A 145 13.26 -2.80 12.73
CA GLN A 145 13.66 -3.51 11.51
C GLN A 145 12.57 -3.43 10.45
N HIS A 146 11.32 -3.68 10.85
CA HIS A 146 10.17 -3.62 9.95
C HIS A 146 9.90 -2.20 9.44
N LEU A 147 10.12 -1.17 10.26
CA LEU A 147 10.01 0.24 9.85
C LEU A 147 11.06 0.61 8.79
N ILE A 148 12.30 0.12 8.93
CA ILE A 148 13.37 0.33 7.95
C ILE A 148 12.98 -0.33 6.61
N ALA A 149 12.62 -1.61 6.64
CA ALA A 149 12.21 -2.34 5.44
C ALA A 149 11.03 -1.66 4.72
N LEU A 150 10.01 -1.22 5.47
CA LEU A 150 8.87 -0.51 4.89
C LEU A 150 9.27 0.86 4.31
N ARG A 151 10.17 1.59 4.96
CA ARG A 151 10.67 2.87 4.44
C ARG A 151 11.40 2.67 3.11
N GLU A 152 12.27 1.68 3.01
CA GLU A 152 13.00 1.32 1.77
C GLU A 152 12.05 0.85 0.66
N ALA A 153 11.01 0.10 1.02
CA ALA A 153 9.96 -0.30 0.09
C ALA A 153 9.12 0.88 -0.42
N LEU A 154 8.83 1.87 0.43
CA LEU A 154 8.07 3.06 0.02
C LEU A 154 8.92 4.07 -0.76
N HIS A 155 10.19 4.21 -0.37
CA HIS A 155 11.16 5.15 -0.90
C HIS A 155 12.45 4.38 -1.22
N PRO A 156 12.53 3.73 -2.40
CA PRO A 156 13.77 3.11 -2.81
C PRO A 156 14.86 4.20 -2.86
N PRO A 157 16.07 3.92 -2.38
CA PRO A 157 17.17 4.87 -2.52
C PRO A 157 17.30 5.23 -4.00
N SER A 158 17.34 6.53 -4.29
CA SER A 158 17.64 7.01 -5.64
C SER A 158 18.94 6.34 -6.06
N ILE A 159 18.91 5.55 -7.14
CA ILE A 159 20.15 5.15 -7.80
C ILE A 159 20.76 6.47 -8.29
N HIS A 160 21.67 7.04 -7.52
CA HIS A 160 22.59 8.02 -8.05
C HIS A 160 23.38 7.28 -9.12
N GLN A 161 23.00 7.52 -10.38
CA GLN A 161 23.84 7.28 -11.53
C GLN A 161 25.15 8.00 -11.23
N GLY A 162 26.17 7.22 -10.87
CA GLY A 162 27.56 7.65 -10.97
C GLY A 162 27.99 7.69 -12.42
#